data_AF-A0A925RJ20-F1
#
_entry.id   AF-A0A925RJ20-F1
#
_cell.length_a   1.000
_cell.length_b   1.000
_cell.length_c   1.000
_cell.angle_alpha   90.00
_cell.angle_beta   90.00
_cell.angle_gamma   90.00
#
_symmetry.space_group_name_H-M   'P 1'
#
loop_
_entity.id
_entity.type
_entity.pdbx_description
1 polymer ?
#
loop_
_entity_poly.entity_id
_entity_poly.type
_entity_poly.pdbx_seq_one_letter_code
_entity_poly.pdbx_strand_id
1 'polypeptide(L)'
;LGLVALTAAPARADQCQWLEDPAVATRAMRELASHPEVISYCEPCGDAAPGAPYSVASTSIRRVDPSAVTLVVDGQEVDLAYLYVKTGERQYRNLAALAGCPTSDVSPSLRVETATAAGVLIQADRRAEPAMPVMLATPAVEPPAPTVIVVAAAPMSWLDAFLALGAPLLILGSLALWIASRRRALHVPRASRLSPPR
;
A
#
# COMPACT_ATOMS: atom_id res chain seq x y z
N LEU A 1 37.53 -10.14 34.96
CA LEU A 1 36.38 -9.38 34.45
C LEU A 1 36.52 -9.29 32.93
N GLY A 2 35.65 -9.97 32.17
CA GLY A 2 35.64 -9.91 30.70
C GLY A 2 34.50 -9.01 30.24
N LEU A 3 34.82 -7.99 29.46
CA LEU A 3 33.87 -7.04 28.89
C LEU A 3 33.19 -7.70 27.67
N VAL A 4 31.94 -8.16 27.82
CA VAL A 4 31.13 -8.63 26.70
C VAL A 4 30.57 -7.41 26.00
N ALA A 5 31.12 -7.08 24.83
CA ALA A 5 30.60 -6.03 23.96
C ALA A 5 29.37 -6.56 23.20
N LEU A 6 28.16 -6.18 23.63
CA LEU A 6 26.95 -6.37 22.83
C LEU A 6 26.99 -5.40 21.65
N THR A 7 27.37 -5.89 20.48
CA THR A 7 27.18 -5.16 19.23
C THR A 7 25.70 -5.26 18.87
N ALA A 8 24.93 -4.22 19.16
CA ALA A 8 23.59 -4.07 18.60
C ALA A 8 23.75 -3.93 17.08
N ALA A 9 23.43 -4.98 16.33
CA ALA A 9 23.29 -4.85 14.88
C ALA A 9 22.19 -3.82 14.62
N PRO A 10 22.43 -2.83 13.75
CA PRO A 10 21.37 -1.91 13.36
C PRO A 10 20.25 -2.76 12.74
N ALA A 11 19.09 -2.78 13.39
CA ALA A 11 17.89 -3.37 12.83
C ALA A 11 17.57 -2.59 11.55
N ARG A 12 18.06 -3.07 10.41
CA ARG A 12 17.80 -2.52 9.08
C ARG A 12 16.41 -2.92 8.61
N ALA A 13 15.42 -2.73 9.47
CA ALA A 13 14.12 -3.36 9.38
C ALA A 13 13.13 -2.63 8.45
N ASP A 14 13.48 -1.46 7.91
CA ASP A 14 12.50 -0.61 7.20
C ASP A 14 13.04 -0.21 5.81
N GLN A 15 13.42 -1.19 4.99
CA GLN A 15 14.00 -0.91 3.67
C GLN A 15 12.97 -0.29 2.72
N CYS A 16 11.72 -0.73 2.81
CA CYS A 16 10.62 -0.29 1.94
C CYS A 16 9.33 -0.01 2.73
N GLN A 17 9.43 0.37 4.01
CA GLN A 17 8.26 0.77 4.79
C GLN A 17 7.82 2.21 4.48
N TRP A 18 8.79 3.13 4.33
CA TRP A 18 8.56 4.55 4.03
C TRP A 18 9.01 4.84 2.59
N LEU A 19 8.05 5.22 1.76
CA LEU A 19 8.19 5.34 0.32
C LEU A 19 8.15 6.81 -0.08
N GLU A 20 9.28 7.34 -0.54
CA GLU A 20 9.39 8.70 -1.08
C GLU A 20 8.68 8.84 -2.43
N ASP A 21 8.59 7.76 -3.22
CA ASP A 21 7.82 7.68 -4.46
C ASP A 21 6.46 7.00 -4.22
N PRO A 22 5.33 7.74 -4.19
CA PRO A 22 4.00 7.16 -4.02
C PRO A 22 3.58 6.19 -5.14
N ALA A 23 4.24 6.23 -6.30
CA ALA A 23 3.98 5.29 -7.38
C ALA A 23 4.42 3.86 -6.99
N VAL A 24 5.42 3.69 -6.12
CA VAL A 24 5.82 2.39 -5.55
C VAL A 24 4.65 1.80 -4.75
N ALA A 25 4.06 2.57 -3.84
CA ALA A 25 2.92 2.13 -3.02
C ALA A 25 1.71 1.75 -3.90
N THR A 26 1.47 2.55 -4.95
CA THR A 26 0.39 2.29 -5.92
C THR A 26 0.63 0.99 -6.69
N ARG A 27 1.87 0.70 -7.11
CA ARG A 27 2.23 -0.58 -7.75
C ARG A 27 2.01 -1.74 -6.78
N ALA A 28 2.49 -1.63 -5.54
CA ALA A 28 2.30 -2.65 -4.51
C ALA A 28 0.81 -2.96 -4.24
N MET A 29 -0.05 -1.95 -4.17
CA MET A 29 -1.50 -2.14 -4.04
C MET A 29 -2.09 -2.94 -5.22
N ARG A 30 -1.64 -2.68 -6.46
CA ARG A 30 -2.12 -3.43 -7.63
C ARG A 30 -1.69 -4.90 -7.60
N GLU A 31 -0.48 -5.16 -7.13
CA GLU A 31 0.00 -6.53 -6.95
C GLU A 31 -0.82 -7.28 -5.90
N LEU A 32 -1.13 -6.65 -4.76
CA LEU A 32 -1.98 -7.24 -3.73
C LEU A 32 -3.43 -7.44 -4.19
N ALA A 33 -3.96 -6.54 -5.02
CA ALA A 33 -5.29 -6.70 -5.61
C ALA A 33 -5.35 -7.89 -6.58
N SER A 34 -4.25 -8.18 -7.28
CA SER A 34 -4.14 -9.30 -8.22
C SER A 34 -3.78 -10.62 -7.53
N HIS A 35 -3.06 -10.54 -6.40
CA HIS A 35 -2.50 -11.66 -5.66
C HIS A 35 -2.72 -11.46 -4.15
N PRO A 36 -3.95 -11.68 -3.63
CA PRO A 36 -4.30 -11.35 -2.25
C PRO A 36 -3.70 -12.31 -1.22
N GLU A 37 -3.27 -13.51 -1.63
CA GLU A 37 -2.61 -14.47 -0.73
C GLU A 37 -1.15 -14.08 -0.55
N VAL A 38 -0.76 -13.79 0.69
CA VAL A 38 0.56 -13.27 1.05
C VAL A 38 1.17 -14.04 2.20
N ILE A 39 2.47 -13.86 2.40
CA ILE A 39 3.24 -14.41 3.50
C ILE A 39 4.30 -13.39 3.93
N SER A 40 4.50 -13.25 5.24
CA SER A 40 5.56 -12.41 5.81
C SER A 40 6.84 -13.20 6.04
N TYR A 41 7.99 -12.62 5.74
CA TYR A 41 9.30 -13.21 6.04
C TYR A 41 10.41 -12.16 6.09
N CYS A 42 11.06 -12.01 7.25
CA CYS A 42 12.20 -11.11 7.42
C CYS A 42 13.53 -11.90 7.54
N GLU A 43 14.18 -12.15 6.41
CA GLU A 43 15.53 -12.73 6.36
C GLU A 43 16.58 -11.96 7.17
N PRO A 44 16.71 -10.63 7.04
CA PRO A 44 17.74 -9.89 7.78
C PRO A 44 17.45 -9.80 9.28
N CYS A 45 16.22 -10.10 9.72
CA CYS A 45 15.86 -10.22 11.14
C CYS A 45 16.31 -11.56 11.74
N GLY A 46 16.69 -12.54 10.92
CA GLY A 46 17.03 -13.89 11.37
C GLY A 46 15.82 -14.81 11.55
N ASP A 47 14.70 -14.52 10.87
CA ASP A 47 13.53 -15.42 10.88
C ASP A 47 13.94 -16.81 10.37
N ALA A 48 13.64 -17.83 11.16
CA ALA A 48 13.99 -19.21 10.83
C ALA A 48 13.16 -19.75 9.64
N ALA A 49 11.94 -19.24 9.46
CA ALA A 49 11.03 -19.61 8.39
C ALA A 49 10.01 -18.49 8.14
N PRO A 50 9.37 -18.45 6.95
CA PRO A 50 8.22 -17.58 6.70
C PRO A 50 7.04 -17.84 7.65
N GLY A 51 6.21 -16.82 7.86
CA GLY A 51 4.98 -16.92 8.65
C GLY A 51 3.90 -17.80 8.01
N ALA A 52 2.71 -17.86 8.63
CA ALA A 52 1.58 -18.53 7.99
C ALA A 52 1.04 -17.67 6.82
N PRO A 53 0.72 -18.26 5.66
CA PRO A 53 0.04 -17.53 4.59
C PRO A 53 -1.31 -16.99 5.06
N TYR A 54 -1.67 -15.80 4.60
CA TYR A 54 -2.96 -15.18 4.87
C TYR A 54 -3.47 -14.42 3.63
N SER A 55 -4.78 -14.20 3.56
CA SER A 55 -5.39 -13.41 2.50
C SER A 55 -5.57 -11.97 2.98
N VAL A 56 -5.06 -11.02 2.21
CA VAL A 56 -5.25 -9.59 2.45
C VAL A 56 -6.72 -9.24 2.24
N ALA A 57 -7.32 -8.57 3.23
CA ALA A 57 -8.71 -8.12 3.16
C ALA A 57 -8.82 -6.65 2.71
N SER A 58 -7.84 -5.83 3.06
CA SER A 58 -7.86 -4.40 2.77
C SER A 58 -6.46 -3.83 2.57
N THR A 59 -6.34 -2.86 1.67
CA THR A 59 -5.12 -2.09 1.44
C THR A 59 -5.42 -0.60 1.37
N SER A 60 -4.52 0.22 1.89
CA SER A 60 -4.60 1.68 1.76
C SER A 60 -3.20 2.30 1.81
N ILE A 61 -3.07 3.53 1.32
CA ILE A 61 -1.83 4.31 1.42
C ILE A 61 -2.03 5.36 2.50
N ARG A 62 -1.11 5.43 3.46
CA ARG A 62 -1.11 6.44 4.51
C ARG A 62 0.12 7.33 4.37
N ARG A 63 -0.08 8.64 4.55
CA ARG A 63 1.04 9.58 4.64
C ARG A 63 1.70 9.45 6.01
N VAL A 64 3.02 9.22 6.05
CA VAL A 64 3.79 9.12 7.29
C VAL A 64 4.45 10.46 7.62
N ASP A 65 4.95 11.14 6.59
CA ASP A 65 5.55 12.48 6.68
C ASP A 65 5.24 13.29 5.39
N PRO A 66 5.67 14.57 5.28
CA PRO A 66 5.40 15.39 4.09
C PRO A 66 5.95 14.83 2.77
N SER A 67 7.01 14.03 2.81
CA SER A 67 7.75 13.45 1.69
C SER A 67 7.51 11.96 1.47
N ALA A 68 6.96 11.23 2.46
CA ALA A 68 6.87 9.79 2.43
C ALA A 68 5.46 9.26 2.73
N VAL A 69 5.16 8.12 2.10
CA VAL A 69 3.95 7.33 2.33
C VAL A 69 4.29 5.91 2.74
N THR A 70 3.35 5.21 3.35
CA THR A 70 3.46 3.79 3.67
C THR A 70 2.25 3.02 3.17
N LEU A 71 2.45 1.74 2.87
CA LEU A 71 1.35 0.83 2.56
C LEU A 71 0.80 0.28 3.88
N VAL A 72 -0.53 0.35 4.01
CA VAL A 72 -1.27 -0.23 5.13
C VAL A 72 -2.04 -1.44 4.62
N VAL A 73 -1.73 -2.61 5.15
CA VAL A 73 -2.39 -3.88 4.85
C VAL A 73 -3.13 -4.33 6.10
N ASP A 74 -4.44 -4.54 5.99
CA ASP A 74 -5.30 -4.96 7.10
C ASP A 74 -5.15 -4.10 8.37
N GLY A 75 -4.97 -2.79 8.16
CA GLY A 75 -4.83 -1.79 9.22
C GLY A 75 -3.41 -1.64 9.78
N GLN A 76 -2.45 -2.45 9.35
CA GLN A 76 -1.07 -2.41 9.79
C GLN A 76 -0.14 -1.83 8.72
N GLU A 77 0.81 -0.99 9.11
CA GLU A 77 1.90 -0.59 8.21
C GLU A 77 2.79 -1.79 7.94
N VAL A 78 3.23 -1.95 6.69
CA VAL A 78 4.07 -3.07 6.28
C VAL A 78 5.33 -2.57 5.58
N ASP A 79 6.45 -3.24 5.82
CA ASP A 79 7.61 -3.14 4.95
C ASP A 79 7.41 -4.07 3.75
N LEU A 80 7.42 -3.48 2.54
CA LEU A 80 7.29 -4.25 1.31
C LEU A 80 8.42 -5.26 1.11
N ALA A 81 9.59 -5.04 1.71
CA ALA A 81 10.74 -5.92 1.61
C ALA A 81 10.52 -7.29 2.29
N TYR A 82 9.57 -7.36 3.23
CA TYR A 82 9.28 -8.58 4.01
C TYR A 82 7.93 -9.19 3.70
N LEU A 83 7.22 -8.68 2.70
CA LEU A 83 5.95 -9.23 2.27
C LEU A 83 6.11 -9.90 0.90
N TYR A 84 5.63 -11.13 0.79
CA TYR A 84 5.69 -11.91 -0.44
C TYR A 84 4.28 -12.28 -0.89
N VAL A 85 3.97 -12.10 -2.17
CA VAL A 85 2.65 -12.39 -2.76
C VAL A 85 2.69 -13.69 -3.54
N LYS A 86 1.63 -14.50 -3.45
CA LYS A 86 1.53 -15.77 -4.18
C LYS A 86 1.24 -15.52 -5.65
N THR A 87 2.20 -15.83 -6.50
CA THR A 87 2.11 -15.62 -7.97
C THR A 87 1.92 -16.92 -8.75
N GLY A 88 2.01 -18.06 -8.07
CA GLY A 88 1.71 -19.38 -8.62
C GLY A 88 1.48 -20.40 -7.52
N GLU A 89 1.09 -21.63 -7.87
CA GLU A 89 0.73 -22.67 -6.88
C GLU A 89 1.83 -22.93 -5.84
N ARG A 90 3.09 -22.80 -6.23
CA ARG A 90 4.27 -23.08 -5.39
C ARG A 90 5.27 -21.92 -5.34
N GLN A 91 4.84 -20.71 -5.70
CA GLN A 91 5.74 -19.57 -5.83
C GLN A 91 5.16 -18.32 -5.19
N TYR A 92 5.98 -17.69 -4.35
CA TYR A 92 5.76 -16.35 -3.84
C TYR A 92 6.86 -15.42 -4.36
N ARG A 93 6.51 -14.17 -4.69
CA ARG A 93 7.46 -13.15 -5.14
C ARG A 93 7.46 -11.97 -4.15
N ASN A 94 8.64 -11.41 -3.92
CA ASN A 94 8.82 -10.29 -3.02
C ASN A 94 8.05 -9.04 -3.51
N LEU A 95 7.23 -8.44 -2.65
CA LEU A 95 6.35 -7.34 -3.03
C LEU A 95 7.15 -6.06 -3.36
N ALA A 96 8.24 -5.77 -2.64
CA ALA A 96 9.13 -4.66 -2.96
C ALA A 96 9.72 -4.82 -4.37
N ALA A 97 10.20 -6.02 -4.73
CA ALA A 97 10.74 -6.30 -6.05
C ALA A 97 9.70 -6.07 -7.17
N LEU A 98 8.45 -6.52 -6.96
CA LEU A 98 7.35 -6.27 -7.91
C LEU A 98 6.97 -4.78 -8.01
N ALA A 99 7.02 -4.06 -6.89
CA ALA A 99 6.71 -2.64 -6.82
C ALA A 99 7.86 -1.73 -7.27
N GLY A 100 9.05 -2.28 -7.56
CA GLY A 100 10.23 -1.52 -7.92
C GLY A 100 10.84 -0.74 -6.75
N CYS A 101 10.69 -1.24 -5.52
CA CYS A 101 11.43 -0.73 -4.36
C CYS A 101 12.74 -1.51 -4.22
N PRO A 102 13.90 -0.84 -4.22
CA PRO A 102 15.20 -1.52 -4.11
C PRO A 102 15.38 -2.11 -2.71
N THR A 103 15.81 -3.37 -2.64
CA THR A 103 16.06 -4.10 -1.39
C THR A 103 17.41 -4.79 -1.41
N SER A 104 18.01 -5.01 -0.25
CA SER A 104 19.18 -5.85 -0.04
C SER A 104 18.89 -6.95 0.99
N ASP A 105 19.65 -8.04 0.93
CA ASP A 105 19.64 -9.11 1.94
C ASP A 105 18.26 -9.77 2.15
N VAL A 106 17.39 -9.69 1.14
CA VAL A 106 16.11 -10.39 1.05
C VAL A 106 16.03 -11.12 -0.28
N SER A 107 15.39 -12.28 -0.28
CA SER A 107 15.25 -13.14 -1.43
C SER A 107 14.19 -12.55 -2.38
N PRO A 108 14.40 -12.64 -3.70
CA PRO A 108 13.42 -12.13 -4.66
C PRO A 108 12.15 -12.99 -4.71
N SER A 109 12.24 -14.26 -4.29
CA SER A 109 11.12 -15.19 -4.28
C SER A 109 11.27 -16.29 -3.24
N LEU A 110 10.14 -16.88 -2.85
CA LEU A 110 10.06 -18.08 -2.01
C LEU A 110 9.41 -19.21 -2.81
N ARG A 111 9.88 -20.43 -2.60
CA ARG A 111 9.28 -21.65 -3.17
C ARG A 111 8.65 -22.49 -2.09
N VAL A 112 7.46 -22.97 -2.39
CA VAL A 112 6.79 -23.98 -1.59
C VAL A 112 7.31 -25.34 -2.00
N GLU A 113 8.05 -25.99 -1.11
CA GLU A 113 8.40 -27.40 -1.29
C GLU A 113 7.21 -28.30 -0.93
N THR A 114 7.32 -29.57 -1.31
CA THR A 114 6.26 -30.57 -1.16
C THR A 114 5.68 -30.54 0.25
N ALA A 115 4.36 -30.35 0.35
CA ALA A 115 3.65 -30.42 1.61
C ALA A 115 3.93 -31.78 2.28
N THR A 116 4.57 -31.74 3.44
CA THR A 116 4.78 -32.94 4.26
C THR A 116 3.62 -33.11 5.22
N ALA A 117 3.46 -34.30 5.80
CA ALA A 117 2.47 -34.52 6.86
C ALA A 117 2.68 -33.61 8.09
N ALA A 118 3.86 -33.01 8.24
CA ALA A 118 4.21 -32.07 9.30
C ALA A 118 3.94 -30.59 8.93
N GLY A 119 3.52 -30.31 7.70
CA GLY A 119 3.27 -28.96 7.20
C GLY A 119 3.96 -28.67 5.86
N VAL A 120 3.77 -27.44 5.40
CA VAL A 120 4.33 -26.93 4.13
C VAL A 120 5.69 -26.31 4.41
N LEU A 121 6.76 -26.85 3.82
CA LEU A 121 8.09 -26.25 3.91
C LEU A 121 8.24 -25.17 2.84
N ILE A 122 8.50 -23.93 3.26
CA ILE A 122 8.72 -22.81 2.34
C ILE A 122 10.20 -22.45 2.44
N GLN A 123 10.92 -22.59 1.32
CA GLN A 123 12.34 -22.24 1.24
C GLN A 123 12.53 -20.95 0.45
N ALA A 124 13.45 -20.12 0.92
CA ALA A 124 13.91 -18.95 0.18
C ALA A 124 14.68 -19.38 -1.06
N ASP A 125 14.27 -18.92 -2.24
CA ASP A 125 15.02 -19.21 -3.47
C ASP A 125 16.21 -18.26 -3.55
N ARG A 126 17.32 -18.65 -2.92
CA ARG A 126 18.60 -17.92 -3.03
C ARG A 126 19.29 -18.12 -4.36
N ARG A 127 18.70 -18.90 -5.27
CA ARG A 127 19.25 -19.02 -6.62
C ARG A 127 19.11 -17.64 -7.24
N ALA A 128 20.23 -16.93 -7.30
CA ALA A 128 20.33 -15.67 -8.02
C ALA A 128 19.63 -15.90 -9.35
N GLU A 129 18.52 -15.20 -9.56
CA GLU A 129 17.86 -15.17 -10.85
C GLU A 129 18.99 -14.89 -11.84
N PRO A 130 19.26 -15.80 -12.81
CA PRO A 130 20.42 -15.66 -13.67
C PRO A 130 20.33 -14.28 -14.24
N ALA A 131 21.26 -13.40 -13.83
CA ALA A 131 21.16 -11.97 -14.03
C ALA A 131 20.72 -11.80 -15.48
N MET A 132 19.46 -11.40 -15.67
CA MET A 132 18.92 -11.26 -17.02
C MET A 132 19.98 -10.46 -17.74
N PRO A 133 20.55 -10.97 -18.86
CA PRO A 133 21.68 -10.33 -19.50
C PRO A 133 21.26 -8.89 -19.60
N VAL A 134 22.00 -8.01 -18.90
CA VAL A 134 21.75 -6.58 -18.93
C VAL A 134 21.85 -6.30 -20.41
N MET A 135 20.70 -6.22 -21.08
CA MET A 135 20.64 -5.79 -22.44
C MET A 135 21.21 -4.40 -22.30
N LEU A 136 22.48 -4.24 -22.68
CA LEU A 136 23.10 -2.95 -22.85
C LEU A 136 22.04 -2.16 -23.59
N ALA A 137 21.40 -1.24 -22.87
CA ALA A 137 20.34 -0.44 -23.41
C ALA A 137 20.94 0.11 -24.69
N THR A 138 20.39 -0.29 -25.83
CA THR A 138 20.77 0.26 -27.12
C THR A 138 20.79 1.77 -26.88
N PRO A 139 21.91 2.47 -27.16
CA PRO A 139 22.04 3.89 -26.84
C PRO A 139 20.76 4.55 -27.30
N ALA A 140 20.00 5.08 -26.33
CA ALA A 140 18.69 5.63 -26.59
C ALA A 140 18.89 6.64 -27.72
N VAL A 141 18.26 6.37 -28.87
CA VAL A 141 18.17 7.36 -29.94
C VAL A 141 17.53 8.55 -29.27
N GLU A 142 18.33 9.59 -29.05
CA GLU A 142 17.92 10.80 -28.36
C GLU A 142 16.68 11.30 -29.12
N PRO A 143 15.49 11.29 -28.50
CA PRO A 143 14.31 11.78 -29.17
C PRO A 143 14.58 13.22 -29.58
N PRO A 144 14.20 13.64 -30.80
CA PRO A 144 14.41 15.02 -31.23
C PRO A 144 13.82 15.93 -30.17
N ALA A 145 14.59 16.95 -29.78
CA ALA A 145 14.25 17.88 -28.72
C ALA A 145 12.76 18.26 -28.83
N PRO A 146 11.97 18.15 -27.75
CA PRO A 146 10.56 18.45 -27.81
C PRO A 146 10.41 19.88 -28.32
N THR A 147 9.73 20.03 -29.46
CA THR A 147 9.35 21.35 -29.94
C THR A 147 8.40 21.91 -28.90
N VAL A 148 8.90 22.84 -28.08
CA VAL A 148 8.10 23.52 -27.06
C VAL A 148 7.11 24.41 -27.79
N ILE A 149 5.91 23.89 -28.04
CA ILE A 149 4.78 24.70 -28.49
C ILE A 149 4.32 25.47 -27.26
N VAL A 150 4.77 26.73 -27.17
CA VAL A 150 4.24 27.68 -26.19
C VAL A 150 2.81 28.00 -26.60
N VAL A 151 1.86 27.23 -26.08
CA VAL A 151 0.43 27.57 -26.18
C VAL A 151 0.22 28.74 -25.22
N ALA A 152 0.17 29.95 -25.77
CA ALA A 152 -0.22 31.13 -25.02
C ALA A 152 -1.61 30.87 -24.42
N ALA A 153 -1.67 30.82 -23.09
CA ALA A 153 -2.93 30.71 -22.38
C ALA A 153 -3.81 31.90 -22.77
N ALA A 154 -4.96 31.61 -23.38
CA ALA A 154 -5.96 32.63 -23.65
C ALA A 154 -6.32 33.34 -22.33
N PRO A 155 -6.45 34.67 -22.32
CA PRO A 155 -6.83 35.40 -21.13
C PRO A 155 -8.20 34.90 -20.68
N MET A 156 -8.22 34.25 -19.52
CA MET A 156 -9.42 33.71 -18.91
C MET A 156 -10.38 34.87 -18.65
N SER A 157 -11.58 34.80 -19.24
CA SER A 157 -12.54 35.88 -19.14
C SER A 157 -13.07 35.95 -17.71
N TRP A 158 -13.26 37.15 -17.18
CA TRP A 158 -13.80 37.36 -15.83
C TRP A 158 -15.16 36.69 -15.61
N LEU A 159 -15.93 36.46 -16.69
CA LEU A 159 -17.20 35.74 -16.66
C LEU A 159 -17.06 34.27 -16.24
N ASP A 160 -15.96 33.60 -16.59
CA ASP A 160 -15.72 32.19 -16.22
C ASP A 160 -15.42 32.04 -14.72
N ALA A 161 -14.76 33.03 -14.12
CA ALA A 161 -14.48 33.08 -12.69
C ALA A 161 -15.76 33.26 -11.84
N PHE A 162 -16.75 34.01 -12.34
CA PHE A 162 -18.02 34.22 -11.62
C PHE A 162 -18.91 32.98 -11.62
N LEU A 163 -18.90 32.17 -12.69
CA LEU A 163 -19.69 30.94 -12.76
C LEU A 163 -19.14 29.83 -11.84
N ALA A 164 -17.82 29.76 -11.64
CA ALA A 164 -17.19 28.77 -10.76
C ALA A 164 -17.47 29.01 -9.26
N LEU A 165 -17.72 30.26 -8.85
CA LEU A 165 -17.95 30.62 -7.44
C LEU A 165 -19.43 30.71 -7.05
N GLY A 166 -20.36 30.80 -8.03
CA GLY A 166 -21.78 31.01 -7.76
C GLY A 166 -22.61 29.75 -7.44
N ALA A 167 -22.19 28.58 -7.92
CA ALA A 167 -22.98 27.35 -7.79
C ALA A 167 -23.02 26.67 -6.39
N PRO A 168 -21.97 26.72 -5.53
CA PRO A 168 -21.97 25.93 -4.29
C PRO A 168 -22.81 26.51 -3.13
N LEU A 169 -23.20 27.79 -3.18
CA LEU A 169 -23.96 28.41 -2.08
C LEU A 169 -25.44 27.98 -2.03
N LEU A 170 -26.03 27.57 -3.16
CA LEU A 170 -27.43 27.09 -3.19
C LEU A 170 -27.57 25.64 -2.68
N ILE A 171 -26.54 24.82 -2.83
CA ILE A 171 -26.56 23.40 -2.42
C ILE A 171 -26.41 23.26 -0.89
N LEU A 172 -25.59 24.11 -0.24
CA LEU A 172 -25.42 24.07 1.22
C LEU A 172 -26.68 24.53 1.98
N GLY A 173 -27.41 25.51 1.47
CA GLY A 173 -28.64 26.01 2.11
C GLY A 173 -29.76 24.98 2.17
N SER A 174 -29.92 24.16 1.12
CA SER A 174 -30.96 23.13 1.05
C SER A 174 -30.69 21.93 1.99
N LEU A 175 -29.42 21.56 2.18
CA LEU A 175 -29.04 20.48 3.09
C LEU A 175 -29.30 20.84 4.57
N ALA A 176 -29.04 22.09 4.96
CA ALA A 176 -29.28 22.55 6.33
C ALA A 176 -30.79 22.54 6.70
N LEU A 177 -31.66 22.97 5.77
CA LEU A 177 -33.11 22.91 5.93
C LEU A 177 -33.63 21.47 6.05
N TRP A 178 -33.07 20.53 5.28
CA TRP A 178 -33.45 19.12 5.35
C TRP A 178 -33.01 18.43 6.65
N ILE A 179 -31.82 18.73 7.16
CA ILE A 179 -31.35 18.20 8.47
C ILE A 179 -32.23 18.75 9.61
N ALA A 180 -32.59 20.03 9.55
CA ALA A 180 -33.44 20.67 10.56
C ALA A 180 -34.88 20.12 10.58
N SER A 181 -35.42 19.70 9.43
CA SER A 181 -36.77 19.11 9.37
C SER A 181 -36.81 17.69 9.95
N ARG A 182 -35.78 16.86 9.72
CA ARG A 182 -35.71 15.49 10.26
C ARG A 182 -35.62 15.44 11.79
N ARG A 183 -34.96 16.39 12.43
CA ARG A 183 -34.83 16.40 13.90
C ARG A 183 -36.16 16.61 14.62
N ARG A 184 -37.14 17.27 13.99
CA ARG A 184 -38.46 17.50 14.61
C ARG A 184 -39.33 16.24 14.65
N ALA A 185 -39.09 15.26 13.77
CA ALA A 185 -39.85 14.02 13.75
C ALA A 185 -39.45 13.02 14.86
N LEU A 186 -38.26 13.17 15.47
CA LEU A 186 -37.75 12.24 16.47
C LEU A 186 -38.13 12.60 17.91
N HIS A 187 -38.68 13.80 18.15
CA HIS A 187 -39.12 14.26 19.46
C HIS A 187 -40.63 14.15 19.65
N VAL A 188 -41.27 13.12 19.09
CA VAL A 188 -42.64 12.75 19.48
C VAL A 188 -42.56 11.98 20.80
N PRO A 189 -42.95 12.55 21.96
CA PRO A 189 -42.84 11.87 23.24
C PRO A 189 -43.78 10.66 23.27
N ARG A 190 -43.20 9.49 23.50
CA ARG A 190 -43.91 8.22 23.61
C ARG A 190 -44.54 8.13 24.99
N ALA A 191 -45.70 8.75 25.17
CA ALA A 191 -46.47 8.66 26.41
C ALA A 191 -47.08 7.26 26.60
N SER A 192 -46.77 6.68 27.75
CA SER A 192 -47.57 5.73 28.56
C SER A 192 -48.10 4.44 27.93
N ARG A 193 -47.43 3.32 28.24
CA ARG A 193 -48.10 2.04 28.56
C ARG A 193 -47.49 1.45 29.83
N LEU A 194 -48.03 1.87 30.98
CA LEU A 194 -47.87 1.18 32.26
C LEU A 194 -48.96 0.10 32.33
N SER A 195 -48.58 -1.16 32.51
CA SER A 195 -49.49 -2.25 32.91
C SER A 195 -49.34 -2.49 34.41
N PRO A 196 -50.43 -2.77 35.14
CA PRO A 196 -50.38 -3.04 36.58
C PRO A 196 -49.95 -4.49 36.87
N PRO A 197 -49.29 -4.75 38.02
CA PRO A 197 -48.95 -6.09 38.46
C PRO A 197 -50.17 -6.83 39.07
N ARG A 198 -50.13 -8.16 38.97
CA ARG A 198 -51.08 -9.10 39.62
C ARG A 198 -50.65 -9.40 41.05
#